data_AF-A0A7Y4ZGS3-F1
#
_entry.id   AF-A0A7Y4ZGS3-F1
#
_cell.length_a   1.000
_cell.length_b   1.000
_cell.length_c   1.000
_cell.angle_alpha   90.00
_cell.angle_beta   90.00
_cell.angle_gamma   90.00
#
_symmetry.space_group_name_H-M   'P 1'
#
loop_
_entity.id
_entity.type
_entity.pdbx_description
1 polymer ?
#
loop_
_entity_poly.entity_id
_entity_poly.type
_entity_poly.pdbx_seq_one_letter_code
_entity_poly.pdbx_strand_id
1 'polypeptide(L)'
;MLQALADTMVLGALLEELRSRCGGAPYELLEHWQQGEFHHDVVVRVPDPAGLPGQFLVVATNCNGGVKEVLAFGERPDRWALWHWRCPEVADFAGDLPPILGRATTVHYFDPCALLGPDARSELREEHRVRQAGGGWTMASSCGNKP
;
A
#
# COMPACT_ATOMS: atom_id res chain seq x y z
N MET A 1 5.30 -3.68 -18.39
CA MET A 1 4.87 -2.32 -18.01
C MET A 1 4.81 -2.13 -16.50
N LEU A 2 4.12 -3.01 -15.75
CA LEU A 2 4.03 -2.91 -14.29
C LEU A 2 5.40 -2.91 -13.58
N GLN A 3 6.34 -3.75 -14.04
CA GLN A 3 7.71 -3.76 -13.51
C GLN A 3 8.42 -2.41 -13.72
N ALA A 4 8.26 -1.77 -14.88
CA ALA A 4 8.85 -0.46 -15.14
C ALA A 4 8.32 0.64 -14.20
N LEU A 5 7.07 0.54 -13.75
CA LEU A 5 6.53 1.43 -12.73
C LEU A 5 7.19 1.16 -11.36
N ALA A 6 7.33 -0.11 -10.97
CA ALA A 6 8.00 -0.48 -9.74
C ALA A 6 9.47 -0.03 -9.73
N ASP A 7 10.16 -0.17 -10.86
CA ASP A 7 11.58 0.18 -11.06
C ASP A 7 11.84 1.70 -11.02
N THR A 8 10.82 2.55 -10.96
CA THR A 8 11.00 3.97 -10.66
C THR A 8 11.47 4.21 -9.22
N MET A 9 11.32 3.20 -8.34
CA MET A 9 11.77 3.14 -6.95
C MET A 9 11.19 4.19 -6.00
N VAL A 10 10.56 5.25 -6.49
CA VAL A 10 10.01 6.35 -5.69
C VAL A 10 8.63 6.74 -6.23
N LEU A 11 7.67 6.94 -5.33
CA LEU A 11 6.26 7.18 -5.66
C LEU A 11 6.07 8.36 -6.62
N GLY A 12 6.78 9.47 -6.43
CA GLY A 12 6.66 10.63 -7.32
C GLY A 12 6.98 10.29 -8.78
N ALA A 13 8.12 9.64 -9.01
CA ALA A 13 8.53 9.19 -10.34
C ALA A 13 7.57 8.15 -10.92
N LEU A 14 7.04 7.24 -10.09
CA LEU A 14 6.02 6.28 -10.50
C LEU A 14 4.76 6.99 -11.04
N LEU A 15 4.26 7.99 -10.30
CA LEU A 15 3.04 8.71 -10.66
C LEU A 15 3.23 9.60 -11.90
N GLU A 16 4.42 10.18 -12.07
CA GLU A 16 4.80 10.88 -13.30
C GLU A 16 4.85 9.94 -14.50
N GLU A 17 5.48 8.78 -14.34
CA GLU A 17 5.58 7.75 -15.39
C GLU A 17 4.18 7.20 -15.76
N LEU A 18 3.33 6.97 -14.77
CA LEU A 18 1.95 6.55 -14.96
C LEU A 18 1.17 7.57 -15.80
N ARG A 19 1.28 8.85 -15.44
CA ARG A 19 0.65 9.95 -16.19
C ARG A 19 1.20 10.05 -17.61
N SER A 20 2.51 9.94 -17.79
CA SER A 20 3.17 9.98 -19.11
C SER A 20 2.65 8.88 -20.04
N ARG A 21 2.56 7.64 -19.54
CA ARG A 21 2.14 6.47 -20.33
C ARG A 21 0.65 6.47 -20.68
N CYS A 22 -0.20 7.01 -19.81
CA CYS A 22 -1.64 7.11 -20.04
C CYS A 22 -2.03 8.38 -20.82
N GLY A 23 -1.19 8.82 -21.76
CA GLY A 23 -1.47 9.95 -22.65
C GLY A 23 -1.64 11.29 -21.92
N GLY A 24 -1.07 11.43 -20.71
CA GLY A 24 -1.23 12.62 -19.87
C GLY A 24 -2.56 12.67 -19.10
N ALA A 25 -3.45 11.69 -19.28
CA ALA A 25 -4.73 11.62 -18.57
C ALA A 25 -4.49 11.50 -17.05
N PRO A 26 -5.29 12.20 -16.23
CA PRO A 26 -5.13 12.13 -14.78
C PRO A 26 -5.51 10.73 -14.28
N TYR A 27 -4.67 10.18 -13.40
CA TYR A 27 -5.10 9.13 -12.49
C TYR A 27 -5.91 9.77 -11.35
N GLU A 28 -6.79 8.99 -10.74
CA GLU A 28 -7.52 9.39 -9.53
C GLU A 28 -6.85 8.75 -8.32
N LEU A 29 -6.43 9.55 -7.34
CA LEU A 29 -6.00 9.04 -6.04
C LEU A 29 -7.24 8.71 -5.21
N LEU A 30 -7.46 7.43 -4.94
CA LEU A 30 -8.65 6.98 -4.23
C LEU A 30 -8.41 6.93 -2.73
N GLU A 31 -7.28 6.35 -2.32
CA GLU A 31 -7.02 6.04 -0.93
C GLU A 31 -5.53 6.06 -0.61
N HIS A 32 -5.24 6.30 0.67
CA HIS A 32 -3.94 6.08 1.27
C HIS A 32 -4.13 5.27 2.55
N TRP A 33 -3.74 4.00 2.51
CA TRP A 33 -3.84 3.13 3.67
C TRP A 33 -2.47 3.00 4.33
N GLN A 34 -2.44 3.12 5.64
CA GLN A 34 -1.25 2.89 6.44
C GLN A 34 -1.48 1.70 7.38
N GLN A 35 -0.52 0.77 7.41
CA GLN A 35 -0.45 -0.30 8.40
C GLN A 35 0.93 -0.32 9.05
N GLY A 36 0.95 -0.22 10.38
CA GLY A 36 2.16 0.07 11.12
C GLY A 36 2.79 1.41 10.72
N GLU A 37 4.03 1.60 11.12
CA GLU A 37 4.76 2.85 10.93
C GLU A 37 5.37 2.98 9.53
N PHE A 38 5.63 1.85 8.87
CA PHE A 38 6.54 1.79 7.72
C PHE A 38 5.90 1.27 6.43
N HIS A 39 4.61 0.95 6.41
CA HIS A 39 3.93 0.47 5.22
C HIS A 39 2.76 1.35 4.85
N HIS A 40 2.80 1.82 3.60
CA HIS A 40 1.71 2.57 3.01
C HIS A 40 1.29 1.88 1.71
N ASP A 41 0.00 1.85 1.46
CA ASP A 41 -0.57 1.49 0.18
C ASP A 41 -1.26 2.73 -0.40
N VAL A 42 -0.81 3.15 -1.58
CA VAL A 42 -1.43 4.24 -2.35
C VAL A 42 -2.30 3.60 -3.43
N VAL A 43 -3.60 3.83 -3.37
CA VAL A 43 -4.57 3.23 -4.30
C VAL A 43 -4.95 4.27 -5.33
N VAL A 44 -4.66 3.97 -6.60
CA VAL A 44 -5.00 4.85 -7.72
C VAL A 44 -5.89 4.14 -8.72
N ARG A 45 -6.78 4.91 -9.35
CA ARG A 45 -7.53 4.47 -10.53
C ARG A 45 -6.97 5.13 -11.78
N VAL A 46 -6.83 4.34 -12.81
CA VAL A 46 -6.38 4.72 -14.14
C VAL A 46 -7.52 4.45 -15.11
N PRO A 47 -8.33 5.46 -15.47
CA PRO A 47 -9.53 5.27 -16.28
C PRO A 47 -9.26 4.66 -17.66
N ASP A 48 -8.13 5.04 -18.27
CA ASP A 48 -7.60 4.44 -19.49
C ASP A 48 -6.24 3.78 -19.19
N PRO A 49 -6.23 2.48 -18.85
CA PRO A 49 -5.03 1.79 -18.40
C PRO A 49 -3.93 1.69 -19.48
N ALA A 50 -4.20 2.01 -20.75
CA ALA A 50 -3.21 2.14 -21.82
C ALA A 50 -2.12 1.02 -21.83
N GLY A 51 -2.52 -0.24 -21.64
CA GLY A 51 -1.62 -1.40 -21.58
C GLY A 51 -1.27 -1.90 -20.16
N LEU A 52 -1.83 -1.30 -19.10
CA LEU A 52 -1.75 -1.84 -17.74
C LEU A 52 -2.66 -3.07 -17.63
N PRO A 53 -2.30 -4.06 -16.80
CA PRO A 53 -3.12 -5.26 -16.62
C PRO A 53 -4.50 -4.98 -16.00
N GLY A 54 -4.68 -3.83 -15.34
CA GLY A 54 -5.91 -3.45 -14.67
C GLY A 54 -6.03 -1.94 -14.46
N GLN A 55 -7.25 -1.49 -14.16
CA GLN A 55 -7.58 -0.08 -14.00
C GLN A 55 -7.30 0.45 -12.58
N PHE A 56 -7.10 -0.43 -11.59
CA PHE A 56 -6.70 -0.03 -10.24
C PHE A 56 -5.30 -0.51 -9.96
N LEU A 57 -4.48 0.38 -9.41
CA LEU A 57 -3.15 0.05 -8.91
C LEU A 57 -3.12 0.25 -7.41
N VAL A 58 -2.48 -0.69 -6.72
CA VAL A 58 -2.03 -0.51 -5.33
C VAL A 58 -0.52 -0.42 -5.35
N VAL A 59 0.01 0.74 -4.96
CA VAL A 59 1.45 0.99 -4.86
C VAL A 59 1.84 0.92 -3.40
N ALA A 60 2.51 -0.16 -3.01
CA ALA A 60 3.05 -0.32 -1.68
C ALA A 60 4.38 0.42 -1.55
N THR A 61 4.51 1.25 -0.51
CA THR A 61 5.70 2.06 -0.24
C THR A 61 6.17 1.95 1.21
N ASN A 62 7.38 2.43 1.49
CA ASN A 62 7.79 2.79 2.86
C ASN A 62 7.32 4.22 3.22
N CYS A 63 7.64 4.65 4.44
CA CYS A 63 7.30 5.99 4.94
C CYS A 63 7.90 7.15 4.14
N ASN A 64 9.00 6.95 3.39
CA ASN A 64 9.60 7.97 2.54
C ASN A 64 9.17 7.91 1.07
N GLY A 65 8.18 7.07 0.74
CA GLY A 65 7.64 6.94 -0.62
C GLY A 65 8.45 6.02 -1.53
N GLY A 66 9.44 5.30 -1.02
CA GLY A 66 10.16 4.26 -1.74
C GLY A 66 9.25 3.08 -2.09
N VAL A 67 9.13 2.78 -3.38
CA VAL A 67 8.25 1.74 -3.93
C VAL A 67 8.80 0.35 -3.64
N LYS A 68 7.92 -0.54 -3.19
CA LYS A 68 8.24 -1.92 -2.82
C LYS A 68 7.51 -2.94 -3.68
N GLU A 69 6.24 -2.66 -3.96
CA GLU A 69 5.36 -3.52 -4.72
C GLU A 69 4.33 -2.68 -5.46
N VAL A 70 3.95 -3.13 -6.65
CA VAL A 70 2.82 -2.61 -7.40
C VAL A 70 1.92 -3.77 -7.79
N LEU A 71 0.66 -3.69 -7.39
CA LEU A 71 -0.39 -4.65 -7.75
C LEU A 71 -1.39 -3.99 -8.69
N ALA A 72 -1.88 -4.75 -9.67
CA ALA A 72 -2.90 -4.29 -10.61
C ALA A 72 -4.17 -5.14 -10.49
N PHE A 73 -5.33 -4.47 -10.49
CA PHE A 73 -6.65 -5.10 -10.34
C PHE A 73 -7.64 -4.55 -11.37
N GLY A 74 -8.61 -5.37 -11.76
CA GLY A 74 -9.75 -4.95 -12.57
C GLY A 74 -10.79 -4.18 -11.75
N GLU A 75 -10.90 -4.50 -10.47
CA GLU A 75 -11.84 -3.91 -9.52
C GLU A 75 -11.09 -3.29 -8.34
N ARG A 76 -11.71 -2.31 -7.67
CA ARG A 76 -11.08 -1.64 -6.53
C ARG A 76 -10.90 -2.68 -5.41
N PRO A 77 -9.67 -2.97 -4.96
CA PRO A 77 -9.49 -3.89 -3.85
C PRO A 77 -10.00 -3.26 -2.56
N ASP A 78 -10.43 -4.11 -1.62
CA ASP A 78 -10.65 -3.71 -0.24
C ASP A 78 -9.33 -3.79 0.55
N ARG A 79 -9.17 -2.88 1.52
CA ARG A 79 -7.98 -2.79 2.37
C ARG A 79 -7.75 -4.09 3.14
N TRP A 80 -8.79 -4.61 3.78
CA TRP A 80 -8.67 -5.75 4.68
C TRP A 80 -8.61 -7.06 3.92
N ALA A 81 -9.28 -7.16 2.77
CA ALA A 81 -9.08 -8.27 1.85
C ALA A 81 -7.61 -8.34 1.35
N LEU A 82 -6.99 -7.19 1.04
CA LEU A 82 -5.58 -7.14 0.62
C LEU A 82 -4.64 -7.56 1.75
N TRP A 83 -4.88 -7.08 2.97
CA TRP A 83 -4.09 -7.47 4.13
C TRP A 83 -4.30 -8.94 4.52
N HIS A 84 -5.50 -9.48 4.35
CA HIS A 84 -5.78 -10.90 4.53
C HIS A 84 -5.01 -11.75 3.50
N TRP A 85 -4.97 -11.34 2.23
CA TRP A 85 -4.16 -12.01 1.22
C TRP A 85 -2.65 -11.97 1.52
N ARG A 86 -2.14 -10.83 2.04
CA ARG A 86 -0.73 -10.71 2.43
C ARG A 86 -0.39 -11.54 3.66
N CYS A 87 -1.23 -11.49 4.68
CA CYS A 87 -1.02 -12.10 5.98
C CYS A 87 -2.26 -12.89 6.43
N PRO A 88 -2.51 -14.07 5.83
CA PRO A 88 -3.75 -14.82 6.04
C PRO A 88 -3.93 -15.36 7.46
N GLU A 89 -2.85 -15.46 8.23
CA GLU A 89 -2.89 -15.93 9.63
C GLU A 89 -3.33 -14.84 10.63
N VAL A 90 -3.43 -13.59 10.20
CA VAL A 90 -3.89 -12.49 11.07
C VAL A 90 -5.40 -12.42 11.04
N ALA A 91 -6.03 -12.90 12.12
CA ALA A 91 -7.48 -13.04 12.25
C ALA A 91 -8.28 -11.73 12.13
N ASP A 92 -7.65 -10.58 12.37
CA ASP A 92 -8.29 -9.26 12.27
C ASP A 92 -8.54 -8.84 10.80
N PHE A 93 -7.88 -9.49 9.84
CA PHE A 93 -8.07 -9.22 8.42
C PHE A 93 -8.96 -10.29 7.80
N ALA A 94 -9.93 -9.84 7.00
CA ALA A 94 -10.86 -10.69 6.28
C ALA A 94 -11.32 -10.01 4.99
N GLY A 95 -11.94 -10.80 4.11
CA GLY A 95 -12.54 -10.34 2.87
C GLY A 95 -11.96 -11.05 1.65
N ASP A 96 -12.70 -10.99 0.54
CA ASP A 96 -12.31 -11.61 -0.72
C ASP A 96 -11.59 -10.58 -1.60
N LEU A 97 -10.30 -10.81 -1.86
CA LEU A 97 -9.52 -9.94 -2.72
C LEU A 97 -9.88 -10.20 -4.19
N PRO A 98 -10.21 -9.17 -4.99
CA PRO A 98 -10.37 -9.34 -6.44
C PRO A 98 -9.11 -9.93 -7.09
N PRO A 99 -9.23 -10.59 -8.26
CA PRO A 99 -8.10 -11.17 -8.95
C PRO A 99 -6.97 -10.17 -9.17
N ILE A 100 -5.76 -10.54 -8.74
CA ILE A 100 -4.53 -9.81 -9.05
C ILE A 100 -4.20 -10.05 -10.52
N LEU A 101 -4.35 -9.01 -11.35
CA LEU A 101 -4.09 -9.06 -12.80
C LEU A 101 -2.60 -8.85 -13.13
N GLY A 102 -1.85 -8.29 -12.18
CA GLY A 102 -0.40 -8.16 -12.28
C GLY A 102 0.23 -7.82 -10.94
N ARG A 103 1.47 -8.26 -10.75
CA ARG A 103 2.29 -7.96 -9.58
C ARG A 103 3.72 -7.68 -10.01
N ALA A 104 4.31 -6.63 -9.47
CA ALA A 104 5.71 -6.30 -9.60
C ALA A 104 6.28 -5.95 -8.22
N THR A 105 7.51 -6.35 -7.95
CA THR A 105 8.21 -6.04 -6.69
C THR A 105 9.57 -5.44 -7.00
N THR A 106 10.09 -4.66 -6.05
CA THR A 106 11.44 -4.08 -6.13
C THR A 106 12.40 -4.84 -5.24
N VAL A 107 13.70 -4.52 -5.35
CA VAL A 107 14.74 -5.04 -4.44
C VAL A 107 14.54 -4.64 -2.98
N HIS A 108 13.65 -3.68 -2.70
CA HIS A 108 13.30 -3.23 -1.35
C HIS A 108 12.01 -3.87 -0.83
N TYR A 109 11.46 -4.84 -1.55
CA TYR A 109 10.37 -5.65 -1.04
C TYR A 109 10.78 -6.36 0.25
N PHE A 110 9.86 -6.38 1.21
CA PHE A 110 10.02 -7.07 2.48
C PHE A 110 8.69 -7.76 2.81
N ASP A 111 8.74 -8.76 3.68
CA ASP A 111 7.54 -9.46 4.15
C ASP A 111 6.63 -8.54 4.98
N PRO A 112 5.40 -8.22 4.51
CA PRO A 112 4.47 -7.36 5.23
C PRO A 112 4.11 -7.90 6.63
N CYS A 113 4.13 -9.21 6.84
CA CYS A 113 3.71 -9.81 8.10
C CYS A 113 4.71 -9.55 9.23
N ALA A 114 5.98 -9.30 8.89
CA ALA A 114 7.00 -8.90 9.85
C ALA A 114 6.68 -7.57 10.57
N LEU A 115 5.80 -6.73 10.01
CA LEU A 115 5.35 -5.48 10.64
C LEU A 115 4.26 -5.68 11.69
N LEU A 116 3.60 -6.85 11.70
CA LEU A 116 2.39 -7.06 12.47
C LEU A 116 2.66 -7.72 13.82
N GLY A 117 3.78 -8.44 13.93
CA GLY A 117 4.17 -9.20 15.12
C GLY A 117 4.29 -8.34 16.39
N PRO A 118 4.19 -8.95 17.58
CA PRO A 118 4.34 -8.25 18.87
C PRO A 118 5.67 -7.51 18.98
N ASP A 119 6.73 -8.13 18.47
CA ASP A 119 8.10 -7.59 18.48
C ASP A 119 8.44 -6.77 17.22
N ALA A 120 7.42 -6.37 16.44
CA ALA A 120 7.64 -5.53 15.27
C ALA A 120 8.37 -4.24 15.68
N ARG A 121 9.42 -3.90 14.91
CA ARG A 121 10.18 -2.66 15.11
C ARG A 121 9.25 -1.46 15.08
N SER A 122 9.53 -0.48 15.94
CA SER A 122 8.97 0.87 15.85
C SER A 122 10.02 1.89 16.26
N GLU A 123 10.01 3.05 15.61
CA GLU A 123 10.84 4.21 16.00
C GLU A 123 10.11 5.11 17.01
N LEU A 124 8.83 4.84 17.26
CA LEU A 124 8.06 5.46 18.33
C LEU A 124 8.45 4.87 19.69
N ARG A 125 8.54 5.76 20.69
CA ARG A 125 8.67 5.35 22.09
C ARG A 125 7.43 4.60 22.56
N GLU A 126 7.60 3.72 23.54
CA GLU A 126 6.53 2.84 24.02
C GLU A 126 5.32 3.63 24.54
N GLU A 127 5.57 4.74 25.23
CA GLU A 127 4.55 5.65 25.75
C GLU A 127 3.81 6.45 24.66
N HIS A 128 4.27 6.39 23.41
CA HIS A 128 3.74 7.16 22.28
C HIS A 128 3.25 6.28 21.14
N ARG A 129 3.16 4.96 21.34
CA ARG A 129 2.68 4.02 20.32
C ARG A 129 1.48 3.22 20.80
N VAL A 130 0.59 2.93 19.87
CA VAL A 130 -0.53 2.00 20.06
C VAL A 130 -0.54 0.95 18.96
N ARG A 131 -1.13 -0.21 19.26
CA ARG A 131 -1.32 -1.27 18.27
C ARG A 131 -2.50 -0.92 17.36
N GLN A 132 -2.32 -1.08 16.05
CA GLN A 132 -3.43 -1.05 15.11
C GLN A 132 -4.14 -2.42 15.07
N ALA A 133 -5.38 -2.42 14.58
CA ALA A 133 -6.07 -3.67 14.23
C ALA A 133 -5.21 -4.48 13.24
N GLY A 134 -5.04 -5.77 13.53
CA GLY A 134 -4.17 -6.69 12.80
C GLY A 134 -2.67 -6.50 13.05
N GLY A 135 -2.27 -5.62 13.97
CA GLY A 135 -0.89 -5.44 14.38
C GLY A 135 -0.19 -4.25 13.72
N GLY A 136 1.09 -4.08 14.05
CA GLY A 136 1.84 -2.88 13.72
C GLY A 136 1.59 -1.72 14.68
N TRP A 137 2.58 -0.84 14.76
CA TRP A 137 2.59 0.30 15.66
C TRP A 137 2.20 1.57 14.92
N THR A 138 1.38 2.40 15.53
CA THR A 138 1.10 3.76 15.07
C THR A 138 1.23 4.73 16.22
N MET A 139 1.38 6.02 15.91
CA MET A 139 1.42 7.07 16.92
C MET A 139 0.13 7.05 17.72
N ALA A 140 0.26 6.98 19.05
CA ALA A 140 -0.87 7.19 19.94
C ALA A 140 -1.41 8.60 19.66
N SER A 141 -2.67 8.72 19.26
CA SER A 141 -3.31 10.01 19.09
C SER A 141 -3.16 10.78 20.41
N SER A 142 -2.46 11.90 20.42
CA SER A 142 -2.46 12.78 21.58
C SER A 142 -3.91 13.16 21.86
N CYS A 143 -4.44 12.84 23.04
CA CYS A 143 -5.73 13.35 23.49
C CYS A 143 -5.76 14.88 23.32
N GLY A 144 -6.47 15.34 22.29
CA GLY A 144 -6.49 16.73 21.86
C GLY A 144 -7.72 17.04 21.02
N ASN A 145 -8.88 16.58 21.49
CA ASN A 145 -10.18 17.24 21.32
C ASN A 145 -11.14 16.57 22.31
N LYS A 146 -11.29 17.19 23.49
CA LYS A 146 -12.52 17.05 24.25
C LYS A 146 -13.61 17.89 23.55
N PRO A 147 -14.87 17.45 23.59
CA PRO A 147 -15.98 18.12 22.91
C PRO A 147 -16.16 19.58 23.35
#